data_AF-A0A533SHK4-F1
#
_entry.id   AF-A0A533SHK4-F1
#
_cell.length_a   1.000
_cell.length_b   1.000
_cell.length_c   1.000
_cell.angle_alpha   90.00
_cell.angle_beta   90.00
_cell.angle_gamma   90.00
#
_symmetry.space_group_name_H-M   'P 1'
#
loop_
_entity.id
_entity.type
_entity.pdbx_description
1 polymer ?
#
loop_
_entity_poly.entity_id
_entity_poly.type
_entity_poly.pdbx_seq_one_letter_code
_entity_poly.pdbx_strand_id
1 'polypeptide(L)'
;MLVPWSYLKSWECLACGHCCKDYAIPLAEGEWLGLSNLFGPSVAEWFLDKRCLRRGVGGRCVFLQKYEGHWLCGIQGAKPLNCRLFPFKVSVHPLFGRKEEASFPYSRRE
;
A
#
# COMPACT_ATOMS: atom_id res chain seq x y z
N MET A 1 -6.04 15.08 -3.73
CA MET A 1 -5.01 16.13 -3.81
C MET A 1 -3.69 15.54 -3.35
N LEU A 2 -2.60 15.66 -4.13
CA LEU A 2 -1.27 15.26 -3.67
C LEU A 2 -0.59 16.45 -2.97
N VAL A 3 0.14 16.17 -1.89
CA VAL A 3 0.92 17.16 -1.15
C VAL A 3 2.37 16.66 -1.03
N PRO A 4 3.37 17.55 -0.94
CA PRO A 4 4.75 17.15 -0.69
C PRO A 4 4.86 16.33 0.59
N TRP A 5 5.67 15.27 0.56
CA TRP A 5 5.81 14.37 1.70
C TRP A 5 6.34 15.12 2.95
N SER A 6 7.26 16.06 2.75
CA SER A 6 7.86 16.87 3.81
C SER A 6 6.85 17.71 4.62
N TYR A 7 5.61 17.87 4.15
CA TYR A 7 4.60 18.67 4.85
C TYR A 7 3.87 17.88 5.94
N LEU A 8 3.97 16.55 5.94
CA LEU A 8 3.29 15.70 6.90
C LEU A 8 4.19 15.43 8.10
N LYS A 9 3.62 15.62 9.31
CA LYS A 9 4.35 15.47 10.58
C LYS A 9 4.63 14.01 10.94
N SER A 10 3.78 13.09 10.51
CA SER A 10 3.85 11.67 10.85
C SER A 10 3.26 10.83 9.71
N TRP A 11 3.76 9.60 9.62
CA TRP A 11 3.32 8.56 8.68
C TRP A 11 2.77 7.33 9.39
N GLU A 12 2.46 7.48 10.67
CA GLU A 12 1.91 6.41 11.48
C GLU A 12 0.52 5.98 10.97
N CYS A 13 0.28 4.68 11.06
CA CYS A 13 -1.01 4.11 10.70
C CYS A 13 -2.06 4.47 11.75
N LEU A 14 -3.02 5.32 11.39
CA LEU A 14 -4.16 5.69 12.24
C LEU A 14 -5.25 4.62 12.33
N ALA A 15 -5.01 3.42 11.79
CA ALA A 15 -5.97 2.32 11.73
C ALA A 15 -7.35 2.70 11.12
N CYS A 16 -7.35 3.60 10.12
CA CYS A 16 -8.57 4.04 9.43
C CYS A 16 -9.03 3.10 8.31
N GLY A 17 -8.09 2.31 7.76
CA GLY A 17 -8.34 1.34 6.69
C GLY A 17 -8.49 1.91 5.28
N HIS A 18 -8.31 3.22 5.05
CA HIS A 18 -8.45 3.83 3.72
C HIS A 18 -7.50 3.22 2.68
N CYS A 19 -6.29 2.84 3.09
CA CYS A 19 -5.33 2.14 2.24
C CYS A 19 -5.83 0.82 1.64
N CYS A 20 -6.86 0.22 2.24
CA CYS A 20 -7.39 -1.09 1.87
C CYS A 20 -8.86 -1.05 1.42
N LYS A 21 -9.51 0.11 1.43
CA LYS A 21 -10.92 0.28 1.02
C LYS A 21 -11.04 0.71 -0.44
N ASP A 22 -10.18 1.61 -0.89
CA ASP A 22 -10.41 2.33 -2.15
C ASP A 22 -9.54 1.84 -3.30
N TYR A 23 -8.47 1.08 -3.00
CA TYR A 23 -7.43 0.74 -3.98
C TYR A 23 -7.36 -0.77 -4.23
N ALA A 24 -7.29 -1.15 -5.51
CA ALA A 24 -6.75 -2.46 -5.88
C ALA A 24 -5.22 -2.39 -5.72
N ILE A 25 -4.64 -3.36 -5.02
CA ILE A 25 -3.19 -3.38 -4.72
C ILE A 25 -2.51 -4.38 -5.65
N PRO A 26 -1.77 -3.94 -6.68
CA PRO A 26 -1.00 -4.84 -7.51
C PRO A 26 0.11 -5.50 -6.71
N LEU A 27 0.37 -6.76 -7.02
CA LEU A 27 1.42 -7.57 -6.44
C LEU A 27 2.52 -7.80 -7.49
N ALA A 28 3.77 -7.64 -7.08
CA ALA A 28 4.87 -8.24 -7.82
C ALA A 28 4.79 -9.77 -7.73
N GLU A 29 5.40 -10.49 -8.68
CA GLU A 29 5.32 -11.95 -8.73
C GLU A 29 5.84 -12.62 -7.46
N GLY A 30 6.98 -12.17 -6.94
CA GLY A 30 7.53 -12.68 -5.68
C GLY A 30 6.66 -12.40 -4.46
N GLU A 31 5.96 -11.26 -4.43
CA GLU A 31 5.02 -10.93 -3.34
C GLU A 31 3.79 -11.83 -3.38
N TRP A 32 3.26 -12.09 -4.58
CA TRP A 32 2.16 -13.02 -4.76
C TRP A 32 2.54 -14.45 -4.34
N LEU A 33 3.70 -14.95 -4.74
CA LEU A 33 4.18 -16.27 -4.32
C LEU A 33 4.32 -16.34 -2.80
N GLY A 34 4.95 -15.33 -2.18
CA GLY A 34 5.10 -15.26 -0.73
C GLY A 34 3.76 -15.28 0.01
N LEU A 35 2.80 -14.46 -0.42
CA LEU A 35 1.47 -14.42 0.17
C LEU A 35 0.68 -15.71 -0.08
N SER A 36 0.81 -16.31 -1.26
CA SER A 36 0.13 -17.56 -1.60
C SER A 36 0.64 -18.72 -0.76
N ASN A 37 1.93 -18.76 -0.45
CA ASN A 37 2.51 -19.78 0.43
C ASN A 37 2.02 -19.64 1.87
N LEU A 38 1.81 -18.40 2.35
CA LEU A 38 1.39 -18.14 3.73
C LEU A 38 -0.12 -18.28 3.94
N PHE A 39 -0.92 -17.88 2.95
CA PHE A 39 -2.37 -17.67 3.10
C PHE A 39 -3.21 -18.38 2.03
N GLY A 40 -2.58 -19.10 1.11
CA GLY A 40 -3.21 -19.78 -0.02
C GLY A 40 -3.35 -18.88 -1.27
N PRO A 41 -3.49 -19.47 -2.46
CA PRO A 41 -3.50 -18.73 -3.73
C PRO A 41 -4.72 -17.80 -3.90
N SER A 42 -5.81 -18.05 -3.15
CA SER A 42 -7.06 -17.28 -3.22
C SER A 42 -6.94 -15.84 -2.72
N VAL A 43 -5.78 -15.44 -2.18
CA VAL A 43 -5.56 -14.08 -1.66
C VAL A 43 -5.31 -13.05 -2.75
N ALA A 44 -5.16 -13.49 -4.00
CA ALA A 44 -5.00 -12.63 -5.15
C ALA A 44 -6.06 -12.90 -6.22
N GLU A 45 -6.35 -11.88 -7.02
CA GLU A 45 -7.24 -11.95 -8.17
C GLU A 45 -6.65 -11.16 -9.35
N TRP A 46 -7.13 -11.43 -10.55
CA TRP A 46 -6.78 -10.64 -11.73
C TRP A 46 -7.66 -9.39 -11.81
N PHE A 47 -7.04 -8.23 -12.00
CA PHE A 47 -7.72 -6.95 -12.19
C PHE A 47 -6.93 -6.09 -13.18
N LEU A 48 -7.55 -5.70 -14.30
CA LEU A 48 -6.95 -4.91 -15.38
C LEU A 48 -5.54 -5.43 -15.77
N ASP A 49 -5.46 -6.73 -16.09
CA ASP A 49 -4.25 -7.45 -16.50
C ASP A 49 -3.12 -7.49 -15.45
N LYS A 50 -3.42 -7.15 -14.20
CA LYS A 50 -2.48 -7.25 -13.08
C LYS A 50 -3.02 -8.19 -12.02
N ARG A 51 -2.12 -8.93 -11.40
CA ARG A 51 -2.45 -9.71 -10.21
C ARG A 51 -2.49 -8.76 -9.01
N CYS A 52 -3.65 -8.63 -8.41
CA CYS A 52 -3.89 -7.74 -7.28
C CYS A 52 -4.26 -8.55 -6.03
N LEU A 53 -4.09 -7.97 -4.84
CA LEU A 53 -4.75 -8.49 -3.64
C LEU A 53 -6.25 -8.55 -3.86
N ARG A 54 -6.85 -9.69 -3.52
CA ARG A 54 -8.28 -9.93 -3.67
C ARG A 54 -9.08 -8.97 -2.81
N ARG A 55 -10.18 -8.46 -3.36
CA ARG A 55 -11.18 -7.65 -2.67
C ARG A 55 -12.30 -8.56 -2.15
N GLY A 56 -12.45 -8.60 -0.83
CA GLY A 56 -13.53 -9.32 -0.15
C GLY A 56 -14.83 -8.50 -0.07
N VAL A 57 -15.68 -8.84 0.89
CA VAL A 57 -17.03 -8.29 1.04
C VAL A 57 -17.00 -6.76 1.24
N GLY A 58 -17.81 -6.06 0.44
CA GLY A 58 -17.86 -4.60 0.43
C GLY A 58 -16.68 -3.94 -0.28
N GLY A 59 -16.00 -4.69 -1.16
CA GLY A 59 -14.91 -4.17 -1.99
C GLY A 59 -13.63 -3.86 -1.21
N ARG A 60 -13.44 -4.39 -0.01
CA ARG A 60 -12.25 -4.13 0.81
C ARG A 60 -11.20 -5.21 0.61
N CYS A 61 -9.92 -4.90 0.80
CA CYS A 61 -8.87 -5.91 0.81
C CYS A 61 -9.22 -7.07 1.74
N VAL A 62 -8.99 -8.31 1.29
CA VAL A 62 -9.27 -9.54 2.05
C VAL A 62 -8.59 -9.60 3.43
N PHE A 63 -7.48 -8.86 3.59
CA PHE A 63 -6.72 -8.80 4.85
C PHE A 63 -7.11 -7.62 5.76
N LEU A 64 -8.11 -6.82 5.40
CA LEU A 64 -8.58 -5.72 6.24
C LEU A 64 -9.55 -6.24 7.30
N GLN A 65 -9.18 -6.10 8.57
CA GLN A 65 -9.95 -6.59 9.71
C GLN A 65 -10.44 -5.42 10.57
N LYS A 66 -11.60 -5.59 11.20
CA LYS A 66 -12.11 -4.66 12.20
C LYS A 66 -11.83 -5.24 13.59
N TYR A 67 -11.11 -4.50 14.43
CA TYR A 67 -10.81 -4.89 15.80
C TYR A 67 -11.05 -3.68 16.71
N GLU A 68 -11.90 -3.84 17.72
CA GLU A 68 -12.24 -2.78 18.69
C GLU A 68 -12.53 -1.40 18.07
N GLY A 69 -13.29 -1.39 16.97
CA GLY A 69 -13.65 -0.14 16.26
C GLY A 69 -12.59 0.36 15.27
N HIS A 70 -11.37 -0.18 15.30
CA HIS A 70 -10.27 0.17 14.40
C HIS A 70 -10.21 -0.77 13.17
N TRP A 71 -9.68 -0.26 12.06
CA TRP A 71 -9.43 -1.02 10.84
C TRP A 71 -7.94 -1.31 10.70
N LEU A 72 -7.57 -2.58 10.87
CA LEU A 72 -6.18 -3.05 10.90
C LEU A 72 -5.90 -4.02 9.75
N CYS A 73 -4.66 -4.02 9.28
CA CYS A 73 -4.19 -5.00 8.30
C CYS A 73 -3.74 -6.27 9.03
N GLY A 74 -4.28 -7.43 8.66
CA GLY A 74 -3.94 -8.71 9.27
C GLY A 74 -2.58 -9.30 8.84
N ILE A 75 -1.89 -8.68 7.88
CA ILE A 75 -0.63 -9.20 7.33
C ILE A 75 0.54 -8.24 7.49
N GLN A 76 0.61 -7.51 8.62
CA GLN A 76 1.62 -6.46 8.86
C GLN A 76 3.05 -6.86 8.45
N GLY A 77 3.51 -8.05 8.86
CA GLY A 77 4.86 -8.57 8.56
C GLY A 77 5.06 -9.07 7.13
N ALA A 78 3.99 -9.32 6.38
CA ALA A 78 4.01 -9.79 5.00
C ALA A 78 3.43 -8.77 4.02
N LYS A 79 3.35 -7.50 4.41
CA LYS A 79 2.79 -6.42 3.58
C LYS A 79 3.58 -6.28 2.26
N PRO A 80 2.89 -6.29 1.11
CA PRO A 80 3.48 -5.87 -0.16
C PRO A 80 4.09 -4.46 -0.06
N LEU A 81 5.06 -4.18 -0.93
CA LEU A 81 5.74 -2.89 -1.02
C LEU A 81 4.75 -1.75 -1.22
N ASN A 82 3.78 -1.92 -2.12
CA ASN A 82 2.71 -0.93 -2.34
C ASN A 82 1.91 -0.62 -1.06
N CYS A 83 1.63 -1.63 -0.22
CA CYS A 83 0.96 -1.44 1.06
C CYS A 83 1.84 -0.72 2.08
N ARG A 84 3.16 -0.98 2.07
CA ARG A 84 4.13 -0.32 2.96
C ARG A 84 4.39 1.13 2.57
N LEU A 85 4.30 1.43 1.28
CA LEU A 85 4.49 2.76 0.73
C LEU A 85 3.21 3.60 0.71
N PHE A 86 2.04 3.10 1.13
CA PHE A 86 0.87 3.95 1.24
C PHE A 86 1.10 5.06 2.30
N PRO A 87 0.71 6.33 2.07
CA PRO A 87 -0.03 6.89 0.92
C PRO A 87 0.86 7.55 -0.14
N PHE A 88 2.14 7.19 -0.22
CA PHE A 88 3.09 7.80 -1.14
C PHE A 88 2.83 7.40 -2.60
N LYS A 89 2.98 8.40 -3.48
CA LYS A 89 3.13 8.18 -4.92
C LYS A 89 4.56 8.55 -5.31
N VAL A 90 5.42 7.55 -5.38
CA VAL A 90 6.84 7.75 -5.71
C VAL A 90 7.01 7.87 -7.21
N SER A 91 7.73 8.90 -7.66
CA SER A 91 8.02 9.16 -9.06
C SER A 91 9.40 9.80 -9.22
N VAL A 92 10.04 9.58 -10.37
CA VAL A 92 11.36 10.16 -10.67
C VAL A 92 11.28 11.67 -10.87
N HIS A 93 10.14 12.15 -11.39
CA HIS A 93 9.87 13.57 -11.61
C HIS A 93 8.69 14.01 -10.74
N PRO A 94 8.66 15.27 -10.27
CA PRO A 94 7.53 15.80 -9.50
C PRO A 94 6.26 15.74 -10.36
N LEU A 95 5.24 15.05 -9.87
CA LEU A 95 3.95 14.96 -10.57
C LEU A 95 3.10 16.23 -10.39
N PHE A 96 3.38 16.98 -9.34
CA PHE A 96 2.73 18.24 -8.98
C PHE A 96 3.84 19.20 -8.51
N GLY A 97 3.62 20.52 -8.62
CA GLY A 97 4.62 21.54 -8.29
C GLY A 97 5.19 21.44 -6.86
N ARG A 98 6.08 22.36 -6.47
CA ARG A 98 6.87 22.29 -5.22
C ARG A 98 7.89 21.15 -5.25
N LYS A 99 8.73 21.17 -6.30
CA LYS A 99 9.70 20.13 -6.62
C LYS A 99 10.68 19.93 -5.47
N GLU A 100 11.11 21.02 -4.87
CA GLU A 100 12.09 21.08 -3.81
C GLU A 100 11.56 20.35 -2.58
N GLU A 101 10.35 20.66 -2.13
CA GLU A 101 9.73 20.05 -0.96
C GLU A 101 9.25 18.62 -1.20
N ALA A 102 8.94 18.28 -2.46
CA ALA A 102 8.57 16.92 -2.86
C ALA A 102 9.79 16.02 -3.11
N SER A 103 10.99 16.59 -3.22
CA SER A 103 12.20 15.82 -3.48
C SER A 103 12.66 15.03 -2.24
N PHE A 104 13.26 13.87 -2.48
CA PHE A 104 13.97 13.10 -1.46
C PHE A 104 15.38 12.84 -1.97
N PRO A 105 16.40 13.61 -1.53
CA PRO A 105 17.77 13.39 -1.96
C PRO A 105 18.28 12.09 -1.35
N TYR A 106 18.41 11.06 -2.18
CA TYR A 106 19.00 9.80 -1.77
C TYR A 106 20.53 9.86 -1.90
N SER A 107 21.22 10.17 -0.81
CA SER A 107 22.67 9.98 -0.72
C SER A 107 22.96 8.52 -0.37
N ARG A 108 23.48 7.76 -1.34
CA ARG A 108 24.00 6.41 -1.10
C ARG A 108 25.15 6.54 -0.10
N ARG A 109 24.99 6.03 1.12
CA ARG A 109 26.15 5.79 2.00
C ARG A 109 26.86 4.56 1.42
N GLU A 110 28.10 4.77 0.99
CA GLU A 110 29.02 3.70 0.58
C GLU A 110 29.42 2.83 1.78
#